data_AF-A0A7V0U153-F1
#
_entry.id   AF-A0A7V0U153-F1
#
_cell.length_a   1.000
_cell.length_b   1.000
_cell.length_c   1.000
_cell.angle_alpha   90.00
_cell.angle_beta   90.00
_cell.angle_gamma   90.00
#
_symmetry.space_group_name_H-M   'P 1'
#
loop_
_entity.id
_entity.type
_entity.pdbx_description
1 polymer ?
#
loop_
_entity_poly.entity_id
_entity_poly.type
_entity_poly.pdbx_seq_one_letter_code
_entity_poly.pdbx_strand_id
1 'polypeptide(L)'
;MQKGVTFGVEARSAILTNGAGLRPEYQGADTLVKLAASRSLVVFFPMHVDLKKLVPELRGHYPADTPVAVVVEAGYAAKERVIRGT
;
A
#
# COMPACT_ATOMS: atom_id res chain seq x y z
N MET A 1 -1.18 22.37 -5.76
CA MET A 1 -0.40 21.47 -4.87
C MET A 1 0.72 20.82 -5.66
N GLN A 2 1.94 20.85 -5.16
CA GLN A 2 3.08 20.16 -5.77
C GLN A 2 2.93 18.66 -5.51
N LYS A 3 2.97 17.85 -6.57
CA LYS A 3 2.89 16.38 -6.45
C LYS A 3 4.29 15.83 -6.22
N GLY A 4 4.49 15.11 -5.13
CA GLY A 4 5.75 14.40 -4.86
C GLY A 4 5.77 13.78 -3.46
N VAL A 5 6.60 12.75 -3.30
CA VAL A 5 6.66 11.93 -2.08
C VAL A 5 7.12 12.69 -0.83
N THR A 6 7.83 13.81 -1.00
CA THR A 6 8.34 14.66 0.09
C THR A 6 7.52 15.94 0.33
N PHE A 7 6.48 16.18 -0.47
CA PHE A 7 5.67 17.41 -0.40
C PHE A 7 4.26 17.20 0.18
N GLY A 8 3.95 16.00 0.65
CA GLY A 8 2.68 15.70 1.30
C GLY A 8 2.54 16.36 2.68
N VAL A 9 1.30 16.65 3.06
CA VAL A 9 0.93 17.18 4.38
C VAL A 9 0.90 16.04 5.41
N GLU A 10 0.19 14.96 5.09
CA GLU A 10 0.00 13.79 5.97
C GLU A 10 1.18 12.82 5.98
N ALA A 11 1.88 12.69 4.84
CA ALA A 11 3.04 11.83 4.71
C ALA A 11 4.10 12.48 3.80
N ARG A 12 5.37 12.39 4.20
CA ARG A 12 6.55 12.86 3.45
C ARG A 12 7.53 11.73 3.08
N SER A 13 7.07 10.49 3.27
CA SER A 13 7.80 9.26 3.07
C SER A 13 6.87 8.24 2.44
N ALA A 14 7.44 7.39 1.59
CA ALA A 14 6.76 6.25 1.00
C ALA A 14 7.56 4.97 1.28
N ILE A 15 6.87 3.94 1.74
CA ILE A 15 7.41 2.60 1.91
C ILE A 15 7.01 1.79 0.68
N LEU A 16 7.99 1.29 -0.06
CA LEU A 16 7.79 0.42 -1.22
C LEU A 16 7.96 -1.03 -0.76
N THR A 17 6.91 -1.84 -0.87
CA THR A 17 6.96 -3.24 -0.43
C THR A 17 6.09 -4.12 -1.31
N ASN A 18 6.16 -5.44 -1.11
CA ASN A 18 5.22 -6.40 -1.67
C ASN A 18 4.43 -7.04 -0.50
N GLY A 19 3.54 -7.98 -0.80
CA GLY A 19 2.80 -8.70 0.24
C GLY A 19 3.56 -9.89 0.84
N ALA A 20 4.91 -9.86 0.89
CA ALA A 20 5.68 -10.96 1.47
C ALA A 20 5.27 -11.25 2.92
N GLY A 21 4.96 -10.22 3.71
CA GLY A 21 4.48 -10.38 5.10
C GLY A 21 3.14 -11.11 5.26
N LEU A 22 2.41 -11.38 4.17
CA LEU A 22 1.20 -12.22 4.18
C LEU A 22 1.51 -13.72 4.01
N ARG A 23 2.77 -14.07 3.73
CA ARG A 23 3.20 -15.44 3.51
C ARG A 23 3.64 -16.07 4.84
N PRO A 24 3.14 -17.27 5.20
CA PRO A 24 3.51 -17.94 6.44
C PRO A 24 5.02 -18.16 6.62
N GLU A 25 5.74 -18.35 5.52
CA GLU A 25 7.18 -18.58 5.50
C GLU A 25 8.03 -17.31 5.59
N TYR A 26 7.42 -16.12 5.64
CA TYR A 26 8.15 -14.86 5.70
C TYR A 26 8.77 -14.62 7.08
N GLN A 27 10.09 -14.51 7.12
CA GLN A 27 10.88 -14.27 8.34
C GLN A 27 11.50 -12.87 8.40
N GLY A 28 11.10 -11.97 7.48
CA GLY A 28 11.61 -10.61 7.43
C GLY A 28 11.15 -9.77 8.63
N ALA A 29 11.98 -8.83 9.04
CA ALA A 29 11.72 -7.98 10.20
C ALA A 29 10.65 -6.90 9.95
N ASP A 30 10.35 -6.61 8.69
CA ASP A 30 9.44 -5.61 8.14
C ASP A 30 8.04 -6.18 7.90
N THR A 31 7.43 -6.69 8.97
CA THR A 31 6.06 -7.20 8.94
C THR A 31 5.06 -6.10 8.57
N LEU A 32 3.89 -6.50 8.05
CA LEU A 32 2.82 -5.56 7.68
C LEU A 32 2.47 -4.59 8.82
N VAL A 33 2.41 -5.11 10.05
CA VAL A 33 2.15 -4.34 11.28
C VAL A 33 3.19 -3.24 11.48
N LYS A 34 4.48 -3.57 11.34
CA LYS A 34 5.58 -2.62 11.54
C LYS A 34 5.62 -1.56 10.45
N LEU A 35 5.34 -1.94 9.20
CA LEU A 35 5.23 -0.99 8.10
C LEU A 35 4.06 -0.02 8.33
N ALA A 36 2.91 -0.54 8.76
CA ALA A 36 1.72 0.27 9.08
C ALA A 36 1.92 1.22 10.27
N ALA A 37 2.67 0.80 11.28
CA ALA A 37 2.97 1.62 12.46
C ALA A 37 3.68 2.95 12.12
N SER A 38 4.39 3.02 10.99
CA SER A 38 5.07 4.25 10.55
C SER A 38 4.11 5.38 10.17
N ARG A 39 2.83 5.07 9.88
CA ARG A 39 1.84 6.00 9.29
C ARG A 39 2.32 6.74 8.04
N SER A 40 3.35 6.23 7.38
CA SER A 40 3.79 6.72 6.07
C SER A 40 2.86 6.20 4.98
N LEU A 41 2.97 6.76 3.77
CA LEU A 41 2.36 6.13 2.59
C LEU A 41 2.99 4.75 2.39
N VAL A 42 2.18 3.70 2.24
CA VAL A 42 2.67 2.36 1.89
C VAL A 42 2.18 1.99 0.49
N VAL A 43 3.11 1.58 -0.36
CA VAL A 43 2.86 1.16 -1.74
C VAL A 43 3.14 -0.33 -1.83
N PHE A 44 2.08 -1.11 -2.06
CA PHE A 44 2.17 -2.54 -2.28
C PHE A 44 2.26 -2.84 -3.77
N PHE A 45 3.34 -3.49 -4.18
CA PHE A 45 3.41 -4.14 -5.48
C PHE A 45 2.70 -5.49 -5.39
N PRO A 46 1.64 -5.74 -6.19
CA PRO A 46 0.74 -6.88 -6.00
C PRO A 46 1.32 -8.21 -6.49
N MET A 47 2.64 -8.31 -6.69
CA MET A 47 3.29 -9.55 -7.14
C MET A 47 3.00 -10.68 -6.16
N HIS A 48 2.20 -11.66 -6.61
CA HIS A 48 1.73 -12.80 -5.83
C HIS A 48 0.95 -12.42 -4.56
N VAL A 49 0.27 -11.27 -4.58
CA VAL A 49 -0.58 -10.82 -3.46
C VAL A 49 -2.03 -10.99 -3.84
N ASP A 50 -2.76 -11.73 -3.02
CA ASP A 50 -4.22 -11.74 -3.08
C ASP A 50 -4.75 -10.50 -2.37
N LEU A 51 -5.25 -9.52 -3.13
CA LEU A 51 -5.85 -8.31 -2.57
C LEU A 51 -7.00 -8.60 -1.62
N LYS A 52 -7.75 -9.71 -1.82
CA LYS A 52 -8.83 -10.12 -0.92
C LYS A 52 -8.31 -10.56 0.45
N LYS A 53 -7.03 -10.91 0.57
CA LYS A 53 -6.36 -11.23 1.84
C LYS A 53 -5.61 -10.02 2.42
N LEU A 54 -5.00 -9.20 1.56
CA LEU A 54 -4.26 -8.02 1.99
C LEU A 54 -5.16 -6.98 2.68
N VAL A 55 -6.32 -6.66 2.08
CA VAL A 55 -7.18 -5.57 2.59
C VAL A 55 -7.72 -5.87 4.00
N PRO A 56 -8.24 -7.08 4.31
CA PRO A 56 -8.63 -7.43 5.68
C PRO A 56 -7.50 -7.28 6.71
N GLU A 57 -6.27 -7.67 6.37
CA GLU A 57 -5.14 -7.50 7.28
C GLU A 57 -4.79 -6.03 7.49
N LEU A 58 -4.79 -5.23 6.42
CA LEU A 58 -4.58 -3.79 6.52
C LEU A 58 -5.64 -3.11 7.39
N ARG A 59 -6.91 -3.54 7.32
CA ARG A 59 -7.99 -3.01 8.17
C ARG A 59 -7.77 -3.23 9.66
N GLY A 60 -6.96 -4.23 10.06
CA GLY A 60 -6.56 -4.42 11.46
C GLY A 60 -5.58 -3.34 11.97
N HIS A 61 -4.93 -2.61 11.06
CA HIS A 61 -3.84 -1.68 11.39
C HIS A 61 -4.10 -0.23 10.95
N TYR A 62 -5.05 -0.02 10.04
CA TYR A 62 -5.43 1.28 9.52
C TYR A 62 -6.88 1.60 9.84
N PRO A 63 -7.22 2.88 10.15
CA PRO A 63 -8.60 3.33 10.22
C PRO A 63 -9.40 2.97 8.97
N ALA A 64 -10.69 2.67 9.12
CA ALA A 64 -11.55 2.23 8.01
C ALA A 64 -11.78 3.30 6.93
N ASP A 65 -11.50 4.56 7.24
CA ASP A 65 -11.56 5.72 6.34
C ASP A 65 -10.19 6.05 5.70
N THR A 66 -9.17 5.22 5.91
CA THR A 66 -7.84 5.40 5.32
C THR A 66 -7.95 5.39 3.79
N PRO A 67 -7.55 6.46 3.09
CA PRO A 67 -7.64 6.51 1.64
C PRO A 67 -6.75 5.45 0.97
N VAL A 68 -7.32 4.69 0.04
CA VAL A 68 -6.60 3.68 -0.75
C VAL A 68 -6.82 3.94 -2.24
N ALA A 69 -5.78 3.69 -3.04
CA ALA A 69 -5.87 3.64 -4.49
C ALA A 69 -5.23 2.36 -5.04
N VAL A 70 -5.90 1.73 -6.01
CA VAL A 70 -5.36 0.62 -6.80
C VAL A 70 -5.15 1.13 -8.22
N VAL A 71 -3.92 1.06 -8.70
CA VAL A 71 -3.56 1.41 -10.08
C VAL A 71 -3.41 0.12 -10.88
N VAL A 72 -4.27 -0.05 -11.88
CA VAL A 72 -4.27 -1.19 -12.80
C VAL A 72 -3.57 -0.76 -14.08
N GLU A 73 -2.65 -1.58 -14.59
CA GLU A 73 -1.85 -1.31 -15.80
C GLU A 73 -1.14 0.07 -15.75
N ALA A 74 -0.51 0.37 -14.61
CA ALA A 74 0.24 1.60 -14.41
C ALA A 74 1.30 1.82 -15.51
N GLY A 75 1.36 3.03 -16.07
CA GLY A 75 2.28 3.40 -17.13
C GLY A 75 1.84 3.01 -18.55
N TYR A 76 0.78 2.19 -18.70
CA TYR A 76 0.18 1.90 -20.00
C TYR A 76 -0.91 2.92 -20.31
N ALA A 77 -0.57 4.06 -20.90
CA ALA A 77 -1.46 5.22 -21.05
C ALA A 77 -2.89 4.91 -21.56
N ALA A 78 -3.03 3.96 -22.50
CA ALA A 78 -4.34 3.58 -23.06
C ALA A 78 -5.17 2.63 -22.17
N LYS A 79 -4.55 2.04 -21.14
CA LYS A 79 -5.14 0.98 -20.31
C LYS A 79 -5.10 1.28 -18.82
N GLU A 80 -4.30 2.27 -18.41
CA GLU A 80 -4.15 2.66 -17.02
C GLU A 80 -5.51 3.03 -16.42
N ARG A 81 -5.81 2.48 -15.26
CA ARG A 81 -7.02 2.77 -14.51
C ARG A 81 -6.72 2.90 -13.03
N VAL A 82 -7.22 3.97 -12.41
CA VAL A 82 -7.10 4.20 -10.98
C VAL A 82 -8.45 3.98 -10.31
N ILE A 83 -8.52 3.02 -9.40
CA ILE A 83 -9.67 2.76 -8.53
C ILE A 83 -9.35 3.36 -7.17
N ARG A 84 -10.24 4.21 -6.64
CA ARG A 84 -10.08 4.87 -5.34
C ARG A 84 -11.16 4.41 -4.36
N GLY A 85 -10.82 4.36 -3.08
CA GLY A 85 -11.75 3.99 -2.02
C GLY A 85 -11.14 4.18 -0.63
N THR A 86 -11.71 3.46 0.34
CA THR A 86 -11.30 3.39 1.75
C THR A 86 -11.48 1.97 2.27
#